data_AF-A0A8S2SPH6-F1
#
_entry.id   AF-A0A8S2SPH6-F1
#
_cell.length_a   1.000
_cell.length_b   1.000
_cell.length_c   1.000
_cell.angle_alpha   90.00
_cell.angle_beta   90.00
_cell.angle_gamma   90.00
#
_symmetry.space_group_name_H-M   'P 1'
#
loop_
_entity.id
_entity.type
_entity.pdbx_description
1 polymer ?
#
loop_
_entity_poly.entity_id
_entity_poly.type
_entity_poly.pdbx_seq_one_letter_code
_entity_poly.pdbx_strand_id
1 'polypeptide(L)'
;MPPKKEKKPFSQWQQILKTGNSKYSKVIDRIDKANPPSDSQDPVHFQDGQPLQRDGTWKHGKGHPLADSEKEFCDLLDFKYQTQ
;
A
#
# COMPACT_ATOMS: atom_id res chain seq x y z
N MET A 1 -15.04 -8.51 18.97
CA MET A 1 -14.46 -7.17 18.70
C MET A 1 -13.35 -7.37 17.69
N PRO A 2 -13.41 -6.83 16.46
CA PRO A 2 -12.26 -6.92 15.56
C PRO A 2 -11.10 -6.14 16.20
N PRO A 3 -9.86 -6.63 16.11
CA PRO A 3 -8.71 -5.90 16.62
C PRO A 3 -8.68 -4.52 15.96
N LYS A 4 -8.56 -3.46 16.77
CA LYS A 4 -8.40 -2.10 16.27
C LYS A 4 -7.21 -2.12 15.32
N LYS A 5 -7.45 -2.04 14.01
CA LYS A 5 -6.41 -1.85 13.00
C LYS A 5 -5.73 -0.52 13.35
N GLU A 6 -4.63 -0.58 14.10
CA GLU A 6 -3.85 0.61 14.46
C GLU A 6 -3.38 1.27 13.17
N LYS A 7 -4.05 2.36 12.79
CA LYS A 7 -3.69 3.19 11.64
C LYS A 7 -2.37 3.88 11.96
N LYS A 8 -1.27 3.25 11.58
CA LYS A 8 0.07 3.83 11.72
C LYS A 8 0.29 4.91 10.65
N PRO A 9 0.96 6.03 10.98
CA PRO A 9 1.31 7.04 10.02
C PRO A 9 2.19 6.47 8.91
N PHE A 10 2.08 7.05 7.72
CA PHE A 10 2.78 6.62 6.51
C PHE A 10 4.30 6.49 6.68
N SER A 11 4.90 7.44 7.40
CA SER A 11 6.33 7.43 7.74
C SER A 11 6.73 6.21 8.58
N GLN A 12 5.84 5.72 9.45
CA GLN A 12 6.07 4.54 10.25
C GLN A 12 6.00 3.27 9.39
N TRP A 13 5.10 3.21 8.41
CA TRP A 13 5.06 2.10 7.46
C TRP A 13 6.29 2.05 6.57
N GLN A 14 6.79 3.19 6.07
CA GLN A 14 8.06 3.24 5.33
C GLN A 14 9.24 2.69 6.16
N GLN A 15 9.30 3.01 7.46
CA GLN A 15 10.31 2.47 8.36
C GLN A 15 10.16 0.95 8.56
N ILE A 16 8.93 0.46 8.71
CA ILE A 16 8.65 -0.98 8.85
C ILE A 16 9.07 -1.76 7.59
N LEU A 17 8.80 -1.21 6.40
CA LEU A 17 9.22 -1.82 5.14
C LEU A 17 10.74 -1.80 4.98
N LYS A 18 11.40 -0.67 5.28
CA LYS A 18 12.86 -0.54 5.24
C LYS A 18 13.59 -1.47 6.20
N THR A 19 13.04 -1.69 7.39
CA THR A 19 13.63 -2.59 8.39
C THR A 19 13.42 -4.06 8.05
N GLY A 20 12.59 -4.38 7.05
CA GLY A 20 12.31 -5.75 6.62
C GLY A 20 11.57 -6.60 7.65
N ASN A 21 11.21 -6.04 8.80
CA ASN A 21 10.76 -6.78 9.98
C ASN A 21 9.24 -7.00 10.00
N SER A 22 8.64 -7.21 8.83
CA SER A 22 7.20 -7.34 8.66
C SER A 22 6.85 -8.35 7.59
N LYS A 23 5.74 -9.07 7.76
CA LYS A 23 5.19 -9.93 6.69
C LYS A 23 4.92 -9.16 5.40
N TYR A 24 4.72 -7.85 5.49
CA TYR A 24 4.44 -6.98 4.35
C TYR A 24 5.69 -6.60 3.54
N SER A 25 6.91 -6.65 4.09
CA SER A 25 8.14 -6.32 3.33
C SER A 25 8.44 -7.31 2.20
N LYS A 26 7.81 -8.48 2.23
CA LYS A 26 7.90 -9.51 1.18
C LYS A 26 6.95 -9.27 0.01
N VAL A 27 5.93 -8.43 0.18
CA VAL A 27 4.90 -8.17 -0.84
C VAL A 27 4.86 -6.70 -1.25
N ILE A 28 5.24 -5.79 -0.35
CA ILE A 28 5.38 -4.36 -0.58
C ILE A 28 6.86 -4.05 -0.73
N ASP A 29 7.21 -3.43 -1.87
CA ASP A 29 8.55 -2.89 -2.10
C ASP A 29 8.72 -1.57 -1.34
N ARG A 30 7.83 -0.61 -1.59
CA ARG A 30 7.88 0.71 -0.96
C ARG A 30 6.56 1.45 -1.03
N ILE A 31 6.49 2.58 -0.33
CA ILE A 31 5.38 3.52 -0.42
C ILE A 31 5.95 4.89 -0.72
N ASP A 32 5.58 5.46 -1.86
CA ASP A 32 6.09 6.74 -2.29
C ASP A 32 5.23 7.86 -1.68
N LYS A 33 5.89 8.88 -1.12
CA LYS A 33 5.17 10.04 -0.60
C LYS A 33 4.80 10.94 -1.77
N ALA A 34 3.53 11.29 -1.89
CA ALA A 34 3.08 12.31 -2.82
C ALA A 34 3.87 13.62 -2.61
N ASN A 35 4.44 14.16 -3.68
CA ASN A 35 5.11 15.45 -3.62
C ASN A 35 4.10 16.56 -3.95
N PRO A 36 3.84 17.52 -3.03
CA PRO A 36 3.07 18.72 -3.36
C PRO A 36 3.80 19.52 -4.46
N PRO A 37 3.08 20.19 -5.38
CA PRO A 37 1.65 20.46 -5.43
C PRO A 37 0.87 19.46 -6.30
N SER A 38 1.47 18.32 -6.66
CA SER A 38 0.78 17.38 -7.53
C SER A 38 -0.39 16.72 -6.81
N ASP A 39 -1.54 16.59 -7.48
CA ASP A 39 -2.66 15.71 -7.08
C ASP A 39 -2.27 14.22 -7.04
N SER A 40 -0.97 13.92 -7.07
CA SER A 40 -0.45 12.57 -6.90
C SER A 40 -0.84 12.10 -5.51
N GLN A 41 -1.50 10.96 -5.43
CA GLN A 41 -1.71 10.27 -4.17
C GLN A 41 -0.43 9.54 -3.79
N ASP A 42 -0.27 9.24 -2.50
CA ASP A 42 0.79 8.34 -2.04
C ASP A 42 0.58 6.95 -2.69
N PRO A 43 1.45 6.45 -3.58
CA PRO A 43 1.29 5.14 -4.19
C PRO A 43 2.00 4.05 -3.37
N VAL A 44 1.35 2.90 -3.23
CA VAL A 44 1.97 1.68 -2.71
C VAL A 44 2.53 0.89 -3.87
N HIS A 45 3.84 0.61 -3.84
CA HIS A 45 4.52 -0.24 -4.80
C HIS A 45 4.64 -1.64 -4.23
N PHE A 46 4.07 -2.61 -4.94
CA PHE A 46 4.24 -4.03 -4.65
C PHE A 46 5.52 -4.56 -5.28
N GLN A 47 6.00 -5.73 -4.83
CA GLN A 47 7.18 -6.38 -5.43
C GLN A 47 6.99 -6.72 -6.91
N ASP A 48 5.75 -6.89 -7.38
CA ASP A 48 5.40 -7.02 -8.80
C ASP A 48 5.52 -5.71 -9.61
N GLY A 49 6.06 -4.65 -9.00
CA GLY A 49 6.49 -3.42 -9.68
C GLY A 49 5.37 -2.42 -10.01
N GLN A 50 4.12 -2.76 -9.70
CA GLN A 50 2.94 -2.00 -10.05
C GLN A 50 2.47 -1.12 -8.88
N PRO A 51 2.38 0.21 -9.05
CA PRO A 51 1.86 1.09 -7.99
C PRO A 51 0.33 1.14 -7.95
N LEU A 52 -0.23 0.92 -6.77
CA LEU A 52 -1.63 1.17 -6.44
C LEU A 52 -1.76 2.53 -5.74
N GLN A 53 -2.66 3.36 -6.26
CA GLN A 53 -3.02 4.63 -5.64
C GLN A 53 -4.06 4.45 -4.53
N ARG A 54 -4.18 5.43 -3.65
CA ARG A 54 -5.09 5.41 -2.50
C ARG A 54 -6.57 5.35 -2.90
N ASP A 55 -6.91 5.86 -4.07
CA ASP A 55 -8.23 5.78 -4.68
C ASP A 55 -8.57 4.38 -5.25
N GLY A 56 -7.61 3.46 -5.26
CA GLY A 56 -7.73 2.13 -5.84
C GLY A 56 -7.37 2.04 -7.31
N THR A 57 -6.85 3.13 -7.90
CA THR A 57 -6.43 3.18 -9.29
C THR A 57 -5.03 2.57 -9.44
N TRP A 58 -4.89 1.62 -10.36
CA TRP A 58 -3.61 1.09 -10.80
C TRP A 58 -3.03 1.99 -11.89
N LYS A 59 -1.87 2.62 -11.68
CA LYS A 59 -1.31 3.53 -12.72
C LYS A 59 -0.77 2.80 -13.95
N HIS A 60 -0.31 1.55 -13.82
CA HIS A 60 0.40 0.86 -14.91
C HIS A 60 0.03 -0.62 -15.06
N GLY A 61 -0.99 -1.11 -14.35
CA GLY A 61 -1.23 -2.54 -14.15
C GLY A 61 -2.58 -2.97 -14.66
N LYS A 62 -2.58 -4.02 -15.50
CA LYS A 62 -3.81 -4.72 -15.90
C LYS A 62 -4.42 -5.43 -14.70
N GLY A 63 -5.17 -4.70 -13.86
CA GLY A 63 -6.19 -5.22 -12.94
C GLY A 63 -5.93 -6.57 -12.28
N HIS A 64 -4.70 -6.84 -11.84
CA HIS A 64 -4.41 -8.08 -11.14
C HIS A 64 -5.06 -7.99 -9.75
N PRO A 65 -5.80 -9.03 -9.32
CA PRO A 65 -6.36 -9.03 -7.99
C PRO A 65 -5.22 -9.01 -6.97
N LEU A 66 -5.33 -8.13 -5.98
CA LEU A 66 -4.40 -8.11 -4.84
C LEU A 66 -4.41 -9.49 -4.18
N ALA A 67 -3.23 -9.98 -3.81
CA ALA A 67 -3.11 -11.10 -2.89
C ALA A 67 -3.66 -10.70 -1.52
N ASP A 68 -4.09 -11.66 -0.70
CA ASP A 68 -4.71 -11.35 0.60
C ASP A 68 -3.75 -10.58 1.53
N SER A 69 -2.45 -10.86 1.47
CA SER A 69 -1.41 -10.09 2.19
C SER A 69 -1.32 -8.63 1.75
N GLU A 70 -1.58 -8.35 0.48
CA GLU A 70 -1.56 -7.00 -0.09
C GLU A 70 -2.84 -6.24 0.28
N LYS A 71 -4.01 -6.91 0.22
CA LYS A 71 -5.29 -6.37 0.71
C LYS A 71 -5.20 -5.99 2.18
N GLU A 72 -4.63 -6.87 3.02
CA GLU A 72 -4.39 -6.58 4.44
C GLU A 72 -3.55 -5.31 4.63
N PHE A 73 -2.53 -5.09 3.79
CA PHE A 73 -1.69 -3.91 3.86
C PHE A 73 -2.41 -2.64 3.40
N CYS A 74 -3.14 -2.72 2.29
CA CYS A 74 -3.97 -1.62 1.80
C CYS A 74 -5.02 -1.20 2.83
N ASP A 75 -5.65 -2.16 3.50
CA ASP A 75 -6.57 -1.93 4.62
C ASP A 75 -5.93 -1.16 5.78
N LEU A 76 -4.66 -1.45 6.09
CA LEU A 76 -3.92 -0.77 7.16
C LEU A 76 -3.55 0.67 6.80
N LEU A 77 -3.40 0.94 5.49
CA LEU A 77 -3.10 2.27 4.95
C LEU A 77 -4.36 3.06 4.57
N ASP A 78 -5.55 2.47 4.68
CA ASP A 78 -6.81 3.09 4.26
C ASP A 78 -6.82 3.38 2.74
N PHE A 79 -6.21 2.47 1.96
CA PHE A 79 -6.22 2.48 0.51
C PHE A 79 -7.47 1.76 0.02
N LYS A 80 -8.14 2.34 -0.96
CA LYS A 80 -9.18 1.65 -1.70
C LYS A 80 -8.52 0.64 -2.64
N TYR A 81 -9.23 -0.44 -2.91
CA TYR A 81 -8.88 -1.39 -3.95
C TYR A 81 -10.19 -2.03 -4.42
N GLN A 82 -10.29 -2.32 -5.72
CA GLN A 82 -11.44 -3.04 -6.24
C GLN A 82 -11.27 -4.53 -5.93
N THR A 83 -12.17 -5.08 -5.11
CA THR A 83 -12.44 -6.51 -5.12
C THR A 83 -13.33 -6.78 -6.33
N GLN A 84 -12.79 -7.42 -7.36
CA GLN A 84 -13.64 -8.04 -8.39
C GLN A 84 -14.45 -9.17 -7.78
#